data_AF-A0A292YJA9-F1
#
_entry.id   AF-A0A292YJA9-F1
#
_cell.length_a   1.000
_cell.length_b   1.000
_cell.length_c   1.000
_cell.angle_alpha   90.00
_cell.angle_beta   90.00
_cell.angle_gamma   90.00
#
_symmetry.space_group_name_H-M   'P 1'
#
loop_
_entity.id
_entity.type
_entity.pdbx_description
1 polymer ?
#
loop_
_entity_poly.entity_id
_entity_poly.type
_entity_poly.pdbx_seq_one_letter_code
_entity_poly.pdbx_strand_id
1 'polypeptide(L)' 'MAERCRELLKSYQQSPFADYIPYSPAADRVLHDLAALRPKTLAVMHGSSFSGDGKKAIEELAHVWKEVLG' A
#
# COMPACT_ATOMS: atom_id res chain seq x y z
N MET A 1 -8.08 -3.37 -4.97
CA MET A 1 -7.58 -2.41 -3.96
C MET A 1 -6.29 -1.73 -4.43
N ALA A 2 -5.28 -2.49 -4.84
CA ALA A 2 -4.02 -1.95 -5.34
C ALA A 2 -4.18 -0.94 -6.49
N GLU A 3 -5.01 -1.24 -7.51
CA GLU A 3 -5.20 -0.32 -8.64
C GLU A 3 -5.80 1.03 -8.24
N ARG A 4 -6.84 1.03 -7.38
CA ARG A 4 -7.39 2.27 -6.84
C ARG A 4 -6.35 3.06 -6.03
N CYS A 5 -5.47 2.37 -5.30
CA CYS A 5 -4.37 3.03 -4.61
C CYS A 5 -3.38 3.66 -5.59
N ARG A 6 -3.07 2.96 -6.69
CA ARG A 6 -2.17 3.45 -7.74
C ARG A 6 -2.68 4.76 -8.35
N GLU A 7 -3.94 4.79 -8.75
CA GLU A 7 -4.57 5.98 -9.32
C GLU A 7 -4.55 7.16 -8.32
N LEU A 8 -4.88 6.89 -7.06
CA LEU A 8 -4.84 7.91 -6.00
C LEU A 8 -3.43 8.46 -5.79
N LEU A 9 -2.43 7.59 -5.65
CA LEU A 9 -1.03 8.02 -5.47
C LEU A 9 -0.53 8.82 -6.68
N LYS A 10 -0.84 8.39 -7.91
CA LYS A 10 -0.52 9.15 -9.13
C LYS A 10 -1.19 10.52 -9.14
N SER A 11 -2.45 10.61 -8.70
CA SER A 11 -3.17 11.89 -8.59
C SER A 11 -2.55 12.82 -7.54
N TYR A 12 -2.05 12.27 -6.42
CA TYR A 12 -1.40 13.04 -5.37
C TYR A 12 -0.09 13.65 -5.86
N GLN A 13 0.72 12.85 -6.57
CA GLN A 13 1.98 13.29 -7.19
C GLN A 13 1.79 14.41 -8.23
N GLN A 14 0.58 14.56 -8.79
CA GLN A 14 0.23 15.63 -9.74
C GLN A 14 -0.48 16.82 -9.08
N SER A 15 -0.56 16.85 -7.75
CA SER A 15 -1.29 17.85 -6.97
C SER A 15 -0.35 18.56 -5.97
N PRO A 16 -0.84 19.56 -5.21
CA PRO A 16 -0.07 20.15 -4.11
C PRO A 16 0.33 19.15 -3.00
N PHE A 17 -0.22 17.92 -3.02
CA PHE A 17 0.12 16.83 -2.11
C PHE A 17 1.22 15.89 -2.66
N ALA A 18 1.99 16.33 -3.66
CA ALA A 18 3.18 15.59 -4.08
C ALA A 18 4.10 15.35 -2.87
N ASP A 19 4.73 14.17 -2.83
CA ASP A 19 5.61 13.73 -1.74
C ASP A 19 4.98 13.67 -0.33
N TYR A 20 3.64 13.74 -0.23
CA TYR A 20 2.94 13.68 1.07
C TYR A 20 3.13 12.35 1.80
N ILE A 21 3.31 11.25 1.07
CA ILE A 21 3.56 9.92 1.63
C ILE A 21 5.04 9.59 1.42
N PRO A 22 5.88 9.68 2.48
CA PRO A 22 7.29 9.38 2.35
C PRO A 22 7.50 7.87 2.15
N TYR A 23 8.06 7.48 1.01
CA TYR A 23 8.51 6.12 0.78
C TYR A 23 9.99 5.98 1.20
N SER A 24 10.29 4.89 1.92
CA SER A 24 11.64 4.58 2.36
C SER A 24 11.86 3.07 2.37
N PRO A 25 13.12 2.60 2.36
CA PRO A 25 13.41 1.17 2.49
C PRO A 25 12.81 0.53 3.76
N ALA A 26 12.65 1.31 4.84
CA ALA A 26 12.00 0.85 6.05
C ALA A 26 10.49 0.63 5.86
N ALA A 27 9.82 1.50 5.10
CA ALA A 27 8.40 1.35 4.78
C ALA A 27 8.15 0.10 3.91
N ASP A 28 9.01 -0.13 2.91
CA ASP A 28 8.96 -1.33 2.05
C ASP A 28 9.10 -2.61 2.87
N ARG A 29 10.08 -2.63 3.78
CA ARG A 29 10.31 -3.76 4.70
C ARG A 29 9.09 -4.05 5.57
N VAL A 30 8.48 -3.03 6.16
CA VAL A 30 7.28 -3.20 6.99
C VAL A 30 6.14 -3.85 6.21
N LEU A 31 5.91 -3.45 4.96
CA LEU A 31 4.87 -4.06 4.12
C LEU A 31 5.16 -5.56 3.86
N HIS A 32 6.41 -5.90 3.54
CA HIS A 32 6.81 -7.29 3.34
C HIS A 32 6.73 -8.13 4.63
N ASP A 33 7.13 -7.58 5.78
CA ASP A 33 7.03 -8.24 7.08
C ASP A 33 5.57 -8.51 7.46
N LEU A 34 4.66 -7.56 7.19
CA LEU A 34 3.21 -7.75 7.40
C LEU A 34 2.63 -8.82 6.47
N ALA A 35 3.04 -8.85 5.19
CA ALA A 35 2.62 -9.87 4.24
C ALA A 35 3.08 -11.28 4.66
N ALA A 36 4.28 -11.39 5.26
CA ALA A 36 4.84 -12.64 5.73
C ALA A 36 4.00 -13.29 6.85
N LEU A 37 3.19 -12.52 7.58
CA LEU A 37 2.24 -13.05 8.58
C LEU A 37 1.05 -13.80 7.96
N ARG A 38 0.90 -13.78 6.63
CA ARG A 38 -0.19 -14.45 5.89
C ARG A 38 -1.59 -14.11 6.41
N PRO A 39 -1.94 -12.82 6.57
CA PRO A 39 -3.23 -12.44 7.12
C PRO A 39 -4.38 -12.86 6.19
N LYS A 40 -5.48 -13.31 6.79
CA LYS A 40 -6.74 -13.58 6.08
C LYS A 40 -7.70 -12.38 6.08
N THR A 41 -7.47 -11.43 6.96
CA THR A 41 -8.24 -10.21 7.10
C THR A 41 -7.32 -9.05 7.42
N LEU A 42 -7.52 -7.92 6.73
CA LEU A 42 -6.86 -6.65 6.98
C LEU A 42 -7.88 -5.70 7.60
N ALA A 43 -7.76 -5.46 8.90
CA ALA A 43 -8.56 -4.48 9.63
C ALA A 43 -7.82 -3.13 9.60
N VAL A 44 -8.16 -2.29 8.63
CA VAL A 44 -7.51 -0.99 8.43
C VAL A 44 -8.15 0.10 9.29
N MET A 45 -7.38 1.11 9.69
CA MET A 45 -7.88 2.22 10.51
C MET A 45 -8.85 3.14 9.75
N HIS A 46 -8.69 3.25 8.43
CA HIS A 46 -9.54 4.07 7.58
C HIS A 46 -10.01 3.27 6.36
N GLY A 47 -11.32 3.33 6.10
CA GLY A 47 -11.95 2.57 5.03
C GLY A 47 -12.49 1.23 5.50
N SER A 48 -12.88 0.39 4.54
CA SER A 48 -13.46 -0.93 4.79
C SER A 48 -12.37 -1.97 5.05
N SER A 49 -12.61 -2.87 6.00
CA SER A 49 -11.78 -4.06 6.18
C SER A 49 -11.81 -4.96 4.94
N PHE A 50 -10.69 -5.62 4.65
CA PHE A 50 -10.58 -6.60 3.58
C PHE A 50 -10.49 -8.01 4.16
N SER A 51 -11.24 -8.97 3.61
CA SER A 51 -11.12 -10.40 3.95
C SER A 51 -10.85 -11.21 2.68
N GLY A 52 -9.87 -12.11 2.72
CA GLY A 52 -9.39 -12.86 1.57
C GLY A 52 -7.91 -13.22 1.70
N ASP A 53 -7.16 -13.18 0.60
CA ASP A 53 -5.71 -13.34 0.61
C ASP A 53 -5.02 -12.01 0.97
N GLY A 54 -4.91 -11.74 2.28
CA GLY A 54 -4.32 -10.50 2.78
C GLY A 54 -2.81 -10.40 2.51
N LYS A 55 -2.10 -11.53 2.39
CA LYS A 55 -0.70 -11.54 1.96
C LYS A 55 -0.59 -10.93 0.57
N LYS A 56 -1.32 -11.52 -0.39
CA LYS A 56 -1.32 -11.05 -1.77
C LYS A 56 -1.73 -9.58 -1.86
N ALA A 57 -2.75 -9.17 -1.10
CA ALA A 57 -3.20 -7.79 -1.09
C ALA A 57 -2.12 -6.80 -0.59
N ILE A 58 -1.32 -7.17 0.42
CA ILE A 58 -0.21 -6.34 0.91
C ILE A 58 0.95 -6.32 -0.09
N GLU A 59 1.30 -7.47 -0.70
CA GLU A 59 2.37 -7.54 -1.71
C GLU A 59 2.06 -6.70 -2.95
N GLU A 60 0.80 -6.74 -3.43
CA GLU A 60 0.35 -5.88 -4.51
C GLU A 60 0.40 -4.39 -4.13
N LEU A 61 0.07 -4.04 -2.88
CA LEU A 61 0.19 -2.67 -2.38
C LEU A 61 1.64 -2.21 -2.32
N ALA A 62 2.55 -3.05 -1.82
CA ALA A 62 3.99 -2.75 -1.77
C ALA A 62 4.56 -2.49 -3.16
N HIS A 63 4.17 -3.31 -4.15
CA HIS A 63 4.55 -3.09 -5.55
C HIS A 63 4.08 -1.73 -6.08
N VAL A 64 2.82 -1.36 -5.81
CA VAL A 64 2.27 -0.04 -6.21
C VAL A 64 3.04 1.11 -5.53
N TRP A 65 3.31 1.00 -4.23
CA TRP A 65 4.03 2.05 -3.49
C TRP A 65 5.43 2.25 -4.05
N LYS A 66 6.15 1.15 -4.31
CA LYS A 66 7.48 1.20 -4.92
C LYS A 66 7.47 1.80 -6.32
N GLU A 67 6.48 1.46 -7.14
CA GLU A 67 6.38 1.98 -8.52
C GLU A 67 6.07 3.48 -8.57
N VAL A 68 5.21 3.98 -7.66
CA VAL A 68 4.69 5.36 -7.73
C VAL A 68 5.46 6.34 -6.84
N LEU A 69 6.01 5.88 -5.72
CA LEU A 69 6.65 6.74 -4.71
C LEU A 69 8.16 6.52 -4.57
N GLY A 70 8.70 5.45 -5.17
CA GLY A 70 10.11 5.05 -5.09
C GLY A 70 10.97 5.52 -6.24
#